data_AF-A0A0F9AFI5-F1
#
_entry.id   AF-A0A0F9AFI5-F1
#
_cell.length_a   1.000
_cell.length_b   1.000
_cell.length_c   1.000
_cell.angle_alpha   90.00
_cell.angle_beta   90.00
_cell.angle_gamma   90.00
#
_symmetry.space_group_name_H-M   'P 1'
#
loop_
_entity.id
_entity.type
_entity.pdbx_description
1 polymer ?
#
loop_
_entity_poly.entity_id
_entity_poly.type
_entity_poly.pdbx_seq_one_letter_code
_entity_poly.pdbx_strand_id
1 'polypeptide(L)'
;TCIGCNVCISRWEIGGPPMICTQNATAGEEYRRDRMELWYSDSPIGPKPEGFAVELADILIRVFDLAGGESVALQEAYNLKTAYNRKRKYRHGGLKA
;
A
#
# COMPACT_ATOMS: atom_id res chain seq x y z
N THR A 1 -0.58 -14.39 8.71
CA THR A 1 -0.40 -15.28 7.55
C THR A 1 -0.48 -14.46 6.28
N CYS A 2 0.61 -14.43 5.51
CA CYS A 2 0.70 -13.74 4.23
C CYS A 2 -0.12 -14.52 3.18
N ILE A 3 -1.13 -13.91 2.57
CA ILE A 3 -1.78 -14.45 1.36
C ILE A 3 -1.01 -13.87 0.19
N GLY A 4 0.18 -14.42 -0.06
CA GLY A 4 1.13 -13.87 -1.03
C GLY A 4 0.49 -13.69 -2.41
N CYS A 5 0.39 -12.43 -2.87
CA CYS A 5 0.08 -12.18 -4.28
C CYS A 5 1.36 -12.39 -5.11
N ASN A 6 1.22 -12.83 -6.37
CA ASN A 6 2.34 -13.15 -7.26
C ASN A 6 3.37 -12.01 -7.43
N VAL A 7 2.98 -10.76 -7.18
CA VAL A 7 3.86 -9.58 -7.16
C VAL A 7 4.86 -9.59 -5.99
N CYS A 8 4.50 -10.14 -4.83
CA CYS A 8 5.39 -10.20 -3.67
C CYS A 8 6.43 -11.33 -3.78
N ILE A 9 6.01 -12.47 -4.33
CA ILE A 9 6.85 -13.66 -4.48
C ILE A 9 7.88 -13.46 -5.60
N SER A 10 7.47 -12.83 -6.71
CA SER A 10 8.32 -12.67 -7.91
C SER A 10 9.61 -11.88 -7.72
N ARG A 11 9.79 -11.14 -6.62
CA ARG A 11 11.03 -10.39 -6.34
C ARG A 11 11.94 -11.00 -5.29
N TRP A 12 11.45 -11.99 -4.54
CA TRP A 12 12.25 -12.69 -3.52
C TRP A 12 13.41 -13.48 -4.15
N GLU A 13 13.18 -14.08 -5.31
CA GLU A 13 14.17 -14.91 -6.02
C GLU A 13 15.24 -14.10 -6.77
N ILE A 14 15.03 -12.78 -6.94
CA ILE A 14 15.89 -11.91 -7.77
C ILE A 14 16.68 -10.90 -6.93
N GLY A 15 16.69 -11.05 -5.59
CA GLY A 15 17.43 -10.17 -4.67
C GLY A 15 16.94 -8.73 -4.63
N GLY A 16 15.69 -8.47 -5.06
CA GLY A 16 15.08 -7.15 -4.96
C GLY A 16 14.56 -6.87 -3.55
N PRO A 17 14.33 -5.59 -3.19
CA PRO A 17 13.76 -5.23 -1.90
C PRO A 17 12.42 -5.97 -1.69
N PRO A 18 12.19 -6.58 -0.51
CA PRO A 18 11.00 -7.37 -0.25
C PRO A 18 9.78 -6.45 -0.08
N MET A 19 9.14 -6.09 -1.19
CA MET A 19 7.82 -5.45 -1.17
C MET A 19 6.76 -6.51 -0.89
N ILE A 20 6.39 -6.65 0.38
CA ILE A 20 5.29 -7.47 0.85
C ILE A 20 4.01 -6.63 0.75
N CYS A 21 3.28 -6.75 -0.36
CA CYS A 21 1.99 -6.10 -0.53
C CYS A 21 0.86 -7.13 -0.68
N THR A 22 0.41 -7.68 0.45
CA THR A 22 -0.91 -8.36 0.53
C THR A 22 -2.03 -7.40 0.90
N GLN A 23 -1.69 -6.20 1.37
CA GLN A 23 -2.59 -5.25 2.00
C GLN A 23 -3.44 -4.53 0.95
N ASN A 24 -2.98 -4.44 -0.31
CA ASN A 24 -3.83 -4.00 -1.42
C ASN A 24 -5.03 -4.95 -1.63
N ALA A 25 -4.81 -6.26 -1.51
CA ALA A 25 -5.88 -7.24 -1.62
C ALA A 25 -6.77 -7.24 -0.37
N THR A 26 -6.19 -7.06 0.82
CA THR A 26 -6.98 -6.92 2.06
C THR A 26 -7.84 -5.66 2.04
N ALA A 27 -7.30 -4.50 1.68
CA ALA A 27 -8.07 -3.27 1.48
C ALA A 27 -9.17 -3.48 0.42
N GLY A 28 -8.85 -4.14 -0.70
CA GLY A 28 -9.86 -4.49 -1.71
C GLY A 28 -10.98 -5.39 -1.15
N GLU A 29 -10.65 -6.31 -0.25
CA GLU A 29 -11.61 -7.18 0.41
C GLU A 29 -12.48 -6.42 1.44
N GLU A 30 -11.89 -5.50 2.20
CA GLU A 30 -12.65 -4.60 3.09
C GLU A 30 -13.64 -3.74 2.28
N TYR A 31 -13.21 -3.18 1.15
CA TYR A 31 -14.10 -2.45 0.23
C TYR A 31 -15.22 -3.34 -0.32
N ARG A 32 -14.88 -4.56 -0.78
CA ARG A 32 -15.88 -5.51 -1.32
C ARG A 32 -16.94 -5.91 -0.28
N ARG A 33 -16.57 -5.91 1.00
CA ARG A 33 -17.47 -6.25 2.12
C ARG A 33 -18.13 -5.03 2.76
N ASP A 34 -18.01 -3.86 2.15
CA ASP A 34 -18.56 -2.59 2.63
C ASP A 34 -18.08 -2.21 4.05
N ARG A 35 -16.83 -2.58 4.39
CA ARG A 35 -16.20 -2.25 5.67
C ARG A 35 -15.33 -1.01 5.57
N MET A 36 -15.96 0.08 5.13
CA MET A 36 -15.31 1.38 4.98
C MET A 36 -15.05 2.08 6.31
N GLU A 37 -15.87 1.80 7.32
CA GLU A 37 -15.80 2.37 8.65
C GLU A 37 -14.67 1.77 9.50
N LEU A 38 -14.13 2.57 10.43
CA LEU A 38 -13.18 2.12 11.44
C LEU A 38 -13.91 1.28 12.51
N TRP A 39 -13.39 0.09 12.79
CA TRP A 39 -13.91 -0.77 13.85
C TRP A 39 -12.77 -1.47 14.60
N TYR A 40 -13.11 -2.20 15.66
CA TYR A 40 -12.13 -2.88 16.51
C TYR A 40 -12.46 -4.36 16.65
N SER A 41 -11.45 -5.20 16.44
CA SER A 41 -11.50 -6.64 16.74
C SER A 41 -10.80 -6.95 18.06
N ASP A 42 -11.12 -8.09 18.67
CA ASP A 42 -10.39 -8.58 19.84
C ASP A 42 -9.02 -9.14 19.44
N SER A 43 -7.98 -8.80 20.21
CA SER A 43 -6.61 -9.26 20.00
C SER A 43 -5.88 -9.43 21.34
N PRO A 44 -4.87 -10.33 21.44
CA PRO A 44 -4.14 -10.60 22.70
C PRO A 44 -3.45 -9.40 23.36
N ILE A 45 -3.24 -8.31 22.62
CA ILE A 45 -2.58 -7.08 23.10
C ILE A 45 -3.54 -5.90 23.26
N GLY A 46 -4.85 -6.15 23.19
CA GLY A 46 -5.91 -5.13 23.27
C GLY A 46 -6.68 -4.97 21.96
N PRO A 47 -7.72 -4.10 21.93
CA PRO A 47 -8.55 -3.88 20.74
C PRO A 47 -7.70 -3.53 19.52
N LYS A 48 -7.82 -4.32 18.46
CA LYS A 48 -7.08 -4.11 17.21
C LYS A 48 -7.93 -3.25 16.27
N PRO A 49 -7.43 -2.12 15.76
CA PRO A 49 -8.14 -1.36 14.73
C PRO A 49 -8.20 -2.15 13.43
N GLU A 50 -9.34 -2.07 12.74
CA GLU A 50 -9.63 -2.76 11.48
C GLU A 50 -10.46 -1.84 10.56
N GLY A 51 -10.57 -2.23 9.28
CA GLY A 51 -11.36 -1.53 8.27
C GLY A 51 -10.53 -1.01 7.11
N PHE A 52 -11.19 -0.54 6.06
CA PHE A 52 -10.54 -0.13 4.81
C PHE A 52 -9.41 0.89 5.01
N ALA A 53 -9.66 1.92 5.85
CA ALA A 53 -8.66 2.94 6.14
C ALA A 53 -7.43 2.39 6.89
N VAL A 54 -7.61 1.38 7.74
CA VAL A 54 -6.52 0.73 8.49
C VAL A 54 -5.63 -0.06 7.54
N GLU A 55 -6.21 -0.80 6.59
CA GLU A 55 -5.44 -1.53 5.56
C GLU A 55 -4.65 -0.58 4.64
N LEU A 56 -5.20 0.61 4.34
CA LEU A 56 -4.43 1.66 3.65
C LEU A 56 -3.27 2.20 4.49
N ALA A 57 -3.46 2.36 5.80
CA ALA A 57 -2.40 2.77 6.70
C ALA A 57 -1.28 1.72 6.76
N ASP A 58 -1.62 0.43 6.79
CA ASP A 58 -0.65 -0.66 6.73
C ASP A 58 0.19 -0.60 5.44
N ILE A 59 -0.41 -0.26 4.28
CA ILE A 59 0.34 -0.05 3.04
C ILE A 59 1.36 1.09 3.20
N LEU A 60 0.95 2.22 3.77
CA LEU A 60 1.83 3.36 4.00
C LEU A 60 2.99 3.00 4.93
N ILE A 61 2.72 2.28 6.02
CA ILE A 61 3.75 1.81 6.96
C ILE A 61 4.79 0.97 6.23
N ARG A 62 4.36 -0.01 5.40
CA ARG A 62 5.29 -0.84 4.62
C ARG A 62 6.13 -0.04 3.63
N VAL A 63 5.54 0.97 2.99
CA VAL A 63 6.26 1.86 2.07
C VAL A 63 7.32 2.67 2.81
N PHE A 64 7.00 3.18 4.01
CA PHE A 64 7.94 3.94 4.82
C PHE A 64 9.06 3.08 5.39
N ASP A 65 8.76 1.88 5.90
CA ASP A 65 9.77 0.91 6.37
C ASP A 65 10.78 0.61 5.25
N LEU A 66 10.28 0.36 4.04
CA LEU A 66 11.12 0.10 2.88
C LEU A 66 11.98 1.34 2.53
N ALA A 67 11.36 2.52 2.48
CA ALA A 67 12.08 3.73 2.12
C ALA A 67 13.20 4.04 3.12
N GLY A 68 12.96 3.82 4.42
CA GLY A 68 13.98 3.94 5.47
C GLY A 68 15.09 2.89 5.34
N GLY A 69 14.73 1.62 5.12
CA GLY A 69 15.69 0.52 4.99
C GLY A 69 16.61 0.63 3.76
N GLU A 70 16.07 1.10 2.64
CA GLU A 70 16.80 1.22 1.36
C GLU A 70 17.37 2.65 1.14
N SER A 71 17.28 3.54 2.14
CA SER A 71 17.71 4.94 2.02
C SER A 71 17.10 5.68 0.82
N VAL A 72 15.84 5.39 0.49
CA VAL A 72 15.12 6.01 -0.62
C VAL A 72 14.64 7.41 -0.22
N ALA A 73 14.99 8.43 -1.00
CA ALA A 73 14.49 9.79 -0.85
C ALA A 73 13.00 9.91 -1.28
N LEU A 74 12.12 9.23 -0.55
CA LEU A 74 10.70 9.04 -0.91
C LEU A 74 9.95 10.38 -1.07
N GLN A 75 10.22 11.35 -0.19
CA GLN A 75 9.58 12.67 -0.24
C GLN A 75 9.95 13.44 -1.52
N GLU A 76 11.23 13.40 -1.93
CA GLU A 76 11.67 14.04 -3.17
C GLU A 76 11.05 13.35 -4.39
N ALA A 77 11.06 12.01 -4.41
CA ALA A 77 10.41 11.22 -5.46
C ALA A 77 8.91 11.55 -5.59
N TYR A 78 8.20 11.66 -4.46
CA TYR A 78 6.80 12.08 -4.42
C TYR A 78 6.60 13.48 -5.01
N ASN A 79 7.43 14.44 -4.63
CA ASN A 79 7.33 15.83 -5.11
C ASN A 79 7.56 15.90 -6.63
N LEU A 80 8.60 15.24 -7.13
CA LEU A 80 8.90 15.13 -8.56
C LEU A 80 7.75 14.46 -9.33
N LYS A 81 7.25 13.33 -8.83
CA LYS A 81 6.16 12.59 -9.49
C LYS A 81 4.87 13.40 -9.52
N THR A 82 4.53 14.09 -8.44
CA THR A 82 3.34 14.93 -8.37
C THR A 82 3.46 16.12 -9.30
N ALA A 83 4.63 16.77 -9.37
CA ALA A 83 4.91 17.85 -10.32
C ALA A 83 4.80 17.40 -11.77
N TYR A 84 5.29 16.20 -12.09
CA TYR A 84 5.11 15.59 -13.40
C TYR A 84 3.64 15.26 -13.70
N ASN A 85 2.94 14.62 -12.76
CA ASN A 85 1.54 14.22 -12.92
C ASN A 85 0.61 15.42 -13.15
N ARG A 86 0.90 16.60 -12.59
CA ARG A 86 0.13 17.83 -12.87
C ARG A 86 0.21 18.30 -14.33
N LYS A 87 1.28 17.94 -15.05
CA LYS A 87 1.49 18.32 -16.45
C LYS A 87 0.86 17.33 -17.43
N ARG A 88 0.40 16.16 -16.96
CA ARG A 88 -0.09 15.10 -17.84
C ARG A 88 -1.38 15.55 -18.52
N LYS A 89 -1.49 15.34 -19.83
CA LYS A 89 -2.71 15.63 -20.59
C LYS A 89 -3.81 14.57 -20.38
N TYR A 90 -3.40 13.36 -19.98
CA TYR A 90 -4.28 12.21 -19.78
C TYR A 90 -3.86 11.42 -18.53
N ARG A 91 -4.84 10.85 -17.81
CA ARG A 91 -4.64 9.86 -16.75
C ARG A 91 -4.42 8.47 -17.35
N HIS A 92 -3.96 7.52 -16.53
CA HIS A 92 -3.91 6.12 -16.93
C HIS A 92 -5.29 5.66 -17.42
N GLY A 93 -5.32 4.86 -18.49
CA GLY A 93 -6.56 4.46 -19.18
C GLY A 93 -7.09 5.47 -20.20
N GLY A 94 -6.32 6.49 -20.57
CA GLY A 94 -6.71 7.45 -21.62
C GLY A 94 -7.76 8.49 -21.20
N LEU A 95 -8.12 8.53 -19.91
CA LEU A 95 -9.05 9.50 -19.36
C LEU A 95 -8.42 10.90 -19.37
N LYS A 96 -9.20 11.96 -19.65
CA LYS A 96 -8.67 13.33 -19.56
C LYS A 96 -8.20 13.63 -18.13
N ALA A 97 -7.06 14.33 -18.02
CA ALA A 97 -6.39 14.64 -16.76
C ALA A 97 -7.21 15.54 -15.84
#